data_AF-A0A7W9KE94-F1
#
_entry.id   AF-A0A7W9KE94-F1
#
_cell.length_a   1.000
_cell.length_b   1.000
_cell.length_c   1.000
_cell.angle_alpha   90.00
_cell.angle_beta   90.00
_cell.angle_gamma   90.00
#
_symmetry.space_group_name_H-M   'P 1'
#
loop_
_entity.id
_entity.type
_entity.pdbx_description
1 polymer ?
#
loop_
_entity_poly.entity_id
_entity_poly.type
_entity_poly.pdbx_seq_one_letter_code
_entity_poly.pdbx_strand_id
1 'polypeptide(L)'
;MASVSGVVATAVNERAKRKYGELVTCVEVLVGTLPRVEKHIKAMDKGKKGRTYKMATPDELLKRIGMIRAGLVDFTEECKKRETELTTTEWTV
;
A
#
# COMPACT_ATOMS: atom_id res chain seq x y z
N MET A 1 25.25 -12.51 -30.43
CA MET A 1 25.88 -12.43 -29.10
C MET A 1 25.32 -11.20 -28.41
N ALA A 2 24.46 -11.36 -27.40
CA ALA A 2 24.00 -10.21 -26.62
C ALA A 2 25.19 -9.66 -25.84
N SER A 3 25.42 -8.34 -25.89
CA SER A 3 26.50 -7.69 -25.15
C SER A 3 26.29 -7.89 -23.65
N VAL A 4 27.38 -8.04 -22.89
CA VAL A 4 27.36 -8.23 -21.44
C VAL A 4 26.57 -7.11 -20.72
N SER A 5 26.54 -5.90 -21.29
CA SER A 5 25.73 -4.77 -20.81
C SER A 5 24.21 -5.03 -20.90
N GLY A 6 23.72 -5.65 -21.97
CA GLY A 6 22.28 -5.97 -22.13
C GLY A 6 21.76 -6.97 -21.09
N VAL A 7 22.57 -7.96 -20.72
CA VAL A 7 22.19 -8.98 -19.72
C VAL A 7 22.10 -8.40 -18.30
N VAL A 8 22.99 -7.46 -17.96
CA VAL A 8 23.00 -6.79 -16.65
C VAL A 8 21.77 -5.88 -16.49
N ALA A 9 21.43 -5.11 -17.53
CA ALA A 9 20.23 -4.27 -17.53
C ALA A 9 18.94 -5.08 -17.33
N THR A 10 18.80 -6.22 -18.03
CA THR A 10 17.63 -7.11 -17.87
C THR A 10 17.54 -7.68 -16.46
N ALA A 11 18.65 -8.13 -15.87
CA ALA A 11 18.66 -8.71 -14.53
C ALA A 11 18.29 -7.68 -13.44
N VAL A 12 18.71 -6.43 -13.59
CA VAL A 12 18.37 -5.33 -12.67
C VAL A 12 16.87 -5.00 -12.75
N ASN A 13 16.31 -4.93 -13.96
CA ASN A 13 14.88 -4.68 -14.16
C ASN A 13 14.02 -5.81 -13.58
N GLU A 14 14.36 -7.07 -13.82
CA GLU A 14 13.64 -8.21 -13.26
C GLU A 14 13.67 -8.24 -11.73
N ARG A 15 14.81 -7.88 -11.12
CA ARG A 15 14.92 -7.75 -9.67
C ARG A 15 14.07 -6.62 -9.11
N ALA A 16 14.02 -5.48 -9.80
CA ALA A 16 13.20 -4.34 -9.40
C ALA A 16 11.71 -4.69 -9.47
N LYS A 17 11.24 -5.34 -10.56
CA LYS A 17 9.86 -5.82 -10.71
C LYS A 17 9.44 -6.72 -9.56
N ARG A 18 10.26 -7.73 -9.21
CA ARG A 18 9.97 -8.63 -8.08
C ARG A 18 9.80 -7.88 -6.76
N LYS A 19 10.69 -6.93 -6.47
CA LYS A 19 10.59 -6.11 -5.24
C LYS A 19 9.32 -5.25 -5.21
N TYR A 20 8.93 -4.66 -6.34
CA TYR A 20 7.68 -3.90 -6.44
C TYR A 20 6.45 -4.79 -6.32
N GLY A 21 6.46 -6.00 -6.91
CA GLY A 21 5.40 -6.99 -6.73
C GLY A 21 5.27 -7.47 -5.29
N GLU A 22 6.39 -7.71 -4.59
CA GLU A 22 6.40 -8.04 -3.16
C GLU A 22 5.86 -6.88 -2.31
N LEU A 23 6.20 -5.63 -2.66
CA LEU A 23 5.69 -4.44 -1.99
C LEU A 23 4.17 -4.30 -2.19
N VAL A 24 3.67 -4.45 -3.42
CA VAL A 24 2.22 -4.45 -3.72
C VAL A 24 1.52 -5.52 -2.90
N THR A 25 2.07 -6.73 -2.83
CA THR A 25 1.52 -7.84 -2.03
C THR A 25 1.44 -7.46 -0.54
N CYS A 26 2.49 -6.85 0.01
CA CYS A 26 2.48 -6.38 1.41
C CYS A 26 1.36 -5.36 1.67
N VAL A 27 1.17 -4.42 0.75
CA VAL A 27 0.14 -3.38 0.88
C VAL A 27 -1.27 -3.99 0.76
N GLU A 28 -1.47 -4.93 -0.16
CA GLU A 28 -2.75 -5.64 -0.31
C GLU A 28 -3.11 -6.44 0.95
N VAL A 29 -2.13 -7.07 1.61
CA VAL A 29 -2.34 -7.71 2.92
C VAL A 29 -2.80 -6.70 3.97
N LEU A 30 -2.14 -5.53 4.07
CA LEU A 30 -2.53 -4.48 5.00
C LEU A 30 -3.97 -4.00 4.74
N VAL A 31 -4.31 -3.70 3.49
CA VAL A 31 -5.66 -3.29 3.09
C VAL A 31 -6.69 -4.37 3.44
N GLY A 32 -6.35 -5.66 3.25
CA GLY A 32 -7.18 -6.81 3.61
C GLY A 32 -7.46 -6.95 5.11
N THR A 33 -6.61 -6.39 5.98
CA THR A 33 -6.86 -6.39 7.43
C THR A 33 -7.81 -5.27 7.89
N LEU A 34 -7.89 -4.16 7.15
CA LEU A 34 -8.69 -2.99 7.52
C LEU A 34 -10.18 -3.31 7.78
N PRO A 35 -10.88 -4.17 7.00
CA PRO A 35 -12.26 -4.56 7.30
C PRO A 35 -12.47 -5.15 8.70
N ARG A 36 -11.47 -5.89 9.23
CA ARG A 36 -11.55 -6.43 10.60
C ARG A 36 -11.45 -5.31 11.62
N VAL A 37 -10.56 -4.34 11.39
CA VAL A 37 -10.41 -3.17 12.25
C VAL A 37 -11.70 -2.32 12.23
N GLU A 38 -12.29 -2.09 11.05
CA GLU A 38 -13.58 -1.40 10.91
C GLU A 38 -14.69 -2.11 11.68
N LYS A 39 -14.75 -3.44 11.64
CA LYS A 39 -15.73 -4.24 12.38
C LYS A 39 -15.59 -4.02 13.89
N HIS A 40 -14.36 -4.02 14.42
CA HIS A 40 -14.13 -3.76 15.83
C HIS A 40 -14.52 -2.34 16.23
N ILE A 41 -14.22 -1.34 15.41
CA ILE A 41 -14.61 0.05 15.70
C ILE A 41 -16.13 0.21 15.67
N LYS A 42 -16.83 -0.41 14.71
CA LYS A 42 -18.30 -0.38 14.66
C LYS A 42 -18.97 -1.03 15.87
N ALA A 43 -18.28 -1.97 16.52
CA ALA A 43 -18.73 -2.63 17.74
C ALA A 43 -18.35 -1.88 19.03
N MET A 44 -17.52 -0.82 18.95
CA MET A 44 -17.20 -0.01 20.12
C MET A 44 -18.44 0.74 20.61
N ASP A 45 -18.57 0.85 21.93
CA ASP A 45 -19.55 1.75 22.50
C ASP A 45 -19.28 3.18 22.02
N LYS A 46 -20.30 3.82 21.46
CA LYS A 46 -20.22 5.21 21.02
C LYS A 46 -19.99 6.14 22.21
N GLY A 47 -20.41 5.71 23.41
CA GLY A 47 -20.31 6.46 24.65
C GLY A 47 -20.99 7.83 24.56
N LYS A 48 -21.05 8.54 25.69
CA LYS A 48 -21.23 10.00 25.65
C LYS A 48 -19.84 10.63 25.63
N LYS A 49 -19.61 11.70 24.86
CA LYS A 49 -18.33 12.45 24.86
C LYS A 49 -17.96 12.83 26.30
N GLY A 50 -17.12 12.02 26.94
CA GLY A 50 -16.67 12.22 28.31
C GLY A 50 -15.69 13.39 28.35
N ARG A 51 -15.91 14.33 29.27
CA ARG A 51 -15.19 15.61 29.34
C ARG A 51 -13.71 15.51 29.74
N THR A 52 -13.18 14.31 30.04
CA THR A 52 -11.91 14.22 30.79
C THR A 52 -10.74 13.65 30.00
N TYR A 53 -10.95 13.00 28.85
CA TYR A 53 -9.89 12.64 27.91
C TYR A 53 -10.43 12.74 26.47
N LYS A 54 -9.73 13.45 25.57
CA LYS A 54 -10.03 13.48 24.13
C LYS A 54 -9.71 12.12 23.49
N MET A 55 -10.45 11.08 23.87
CA MET A 55 -10.42 9.82 23.15
C MET A 55 -11.19 9.98 21.84
N ALA A 56 -10.61 9.50 20.74
CA ALA A 56 -11.28 9.56 19.45
C ALA A 56 -12.57 8.76 19.49
N THR A 57 -13.66 9.31 18.95
CA THR A 57 -14.93 8.59 18.86
C THR A 57 -14.84 7.47 17.82
N PRO A 58 -15.71 6.44 17.88
CA PRO A 58 -15.76 5.42 16.83
C PRO A 58 -15.92 6.01 15.42
N ASP A 59 -16.71 7.07 15.27
CA ASP A 59 -16.90 7.75 13.97
C ASP A 59 -15.59 8.44 13.50
N GLU A 60 -14.83 9.04 14.42
CA GLU A 60 -13.52 9.62 14.10
C GLU A 60 -12.50 8.55 13.72
N LEU A 61 -12.53 7.39 14.38
CA LEU A 61 -11.69 6.25 14.04
C LEU A 61 -12.05 5.66 12.67
N LEU A 62 -13.33 5.53 12.34
CA LEU A 62 -13.78 5.10 11.02
C LEU A 62 -13.33 6.06 9.93
N LYS A 63 -13.41 7.37 10.17
CA LYS A 63 -12.90 8.38 9.23
C LYS A 63 -11.39 8.23 9.01
N ARG A 64 -10.62 8.01 10.07
CA ARG A 64 -9.16 7.78 9.97
C ARG A 64 -8.83 6.52 9.17
N ILE A 65 -9.55 5.41 9.39
CA ILE A 65 -9.37 4.20 8.60
C ILE A 65 -9.72 4.41 7.13
N GLY A 66 -10.78 5.17 6.84
CA GLY A 66 -11.13 5.53 5.47
C GLY A 66 -9.98 6.24 4.74
N MET A 67 -9.34 7.22 5.41
CA MET A 67 -8.17 7.92 4.86
C MET A 67 -6.96 6.99 4.68
N ILE A 68 -6.71 6.10 5.64
CA ILE A 68 -5.62 5.10 5.54
C ILE A 68 -5.87 4.16 4.36
N ARG A 69 -7.10 3.66 4.20
CA ARG A 69 -7.45 2.80 3.06
C ARG A 69 -7.20 3.54 1.75
N ALA A 70 -7.68 4.77 1.61
CA ALA A 70 -7.48 5.56 0.39
C ALA A 70 -5.98 5.73 0.08
N GLY A 71 -5.17 6.15 1.07
CA GLY A 71 -3.73 6.31 0.87
C GLY A 71 -3.00 5.01 0.51
N LEU A 72 -3.43 3.86 1.06
CA LEU A 72 -2.85 2.56 0.68
C LEU A 72 -3.26 2.12 -0.73
N VAL A 73 -4.48 2.44 -1.17
CA VAL A 73 -4.93 2.18 -2.55
C VAL A 73 -4.12 3.04 -3.52
N ASP A 74 -4.02 4.35 -3.28
CA ASP A 74 -3.25 5.27 -4.11
C ASP A 74 -1.78 4.83 -4.21
N PHE A 75 -1.18 4.47 -3.08
CA PHE A 75 0.20 3.96 -3.05
C PHE A 75 0.37 2.64 -3.82
N THR A 76 -0.62 1.75 -3.78
CA THR A 76 -0.62 0.50 -4.56
C THR A 76 -0.64 0.79 -6.06
N GLU A 77 -1.47 1.74 -6.50
CA GLU A 77 -1.55 2.16 -7.90
C GLU A 77 -0.23 2.80 -8.36
N GLU A 78 0.40 3.64 -7.54
CA GLU A 78 1.73 4.18 -7.82
C GLU A 78 2.79 3.09 -7.97
N CYS A 79 2.77 2.07 -7.11
CA CYS A 79 3.69 0.94 -7.20
C CYS A 79 3.49 0.13 -8.50
N LYS A 80 2.23 -0.14 -8.88
CA LYS A 80 1.87 -0.81 -10.14
C LYS A 80 2.29 0.00 -11.37
N LYS A 81 2.14 1.33 -11.31
CA LYS A 81 2.60 2.23 -12.36
C LYS A 81 4.13 2.17 -12.51
N ARG A 82 4.88 2.25 -11.40
CA ARG A 82 6.34 2.13 -11.43
C ARG A 82 6.81 0.77 -11.93
N GLU A 83 6.14 -0.32 -11.56
CA GLU A 83 6.40 -1.64 -12.11
C GLU A 83 6.25 -1.64 -13.64
N THR A 84 5.17 -1.03 -14.15
CA THR A 84 4.93 -0.90 -15.60
C THR A 84 6.02 -0.06 -16.28
N GLU A 85 6.38 1.11 -15.72
CA GLU A 85 7.45 1.97 -16.27
C GLU A 85 8.81 1.25 -16.34
N LEU A 86 9.11 0.41 -15.36
CA LEU A 86 10.31 -0.43 -15.34
C LEU A 86 10.26 -1.58 -16.37
N THR A 87 9.08 -2.00 -16.82
CA THR A 87 8.93 -3.00 -17.88
C THR A 87 9.10 -2.41 -19.29
N THR A 88 8.77 -1.13 -19.47
CA THR A 88 8.73 -0.47 -20.79
C THR A 88 9.98 0.35 -21.10
N THR A 89 10.75 0.73 -20.08
CA THR A 89 11.98 1.51 -20.26
C THR A 89 13.16 0.54 -20.41
N GLU A 90 13.77 0.45 -21.59
CA GLU A 90 15.10 -0.15 -21.73
C GLU A 90 16.10 0.75 -21.00
N TRP A 91 16.48 0.35 -19.79
CA TRP A 91 17.55 1.01 -19.05
C TRP A 91 18.87 0.66 -19.71
N THR A 92 19.37 1.52 -20.59
CA THR A 92 20.75 1.49 -21.04
C THR A 92 21.64 1.79 -19.83
N VAL A 93 22.27 0.74 -19.28
CA VAL A 93 23.34 0.84 -18.28
C VAL A 93 24.66 1.07 -18.99
#